data_AF-A0A1E3RHI1-F1
#
_entry.id   AF-A0A1E3RHI1-F1
#
_cell.length_a   1.000
_cell.length_b   1.000
_cell.length_c   1.000
_cell.angle_alpha   90.00
_cell.angle_beta   90.00
_cell.angle_gamma   90.00
#
_symmetry.space_group_name_H-M   'P 1'
#
loop_
_entity.id
_entity.type
_entity.pdbx_description
1 polymer ?
#
loop_
_entity_poly.entity_id
_entity_poly.type
_entity_poly.pdbx_seq_one_letter_code
_entity_poly.pdbx_strand_id
1 'polypeptide(L)'
;MTEQPAPEREKLAEDDHDLLTFGEAGERLRIEIAAAERQVAELAEHGDGSELEKARRRLEGLRAAVGRNSAQPINDDNFERFFGYRGKARRNLPVDESGR
;
A
#
# COMPACT_ATOMS: atom_id res chain seq x y z
N MET A 1 27.16 2.31 40.98
CA MET A 1 25.99 2.72 40.19
C MET A 1 26.51 3.14 38.82
N THR A 2 26.38 2.28 37.83
CA THR A 2 26.79 2.55 36.44
C THR A 2 25.52 2.61 35.62
N GLU A 3 25.01 3.82 35.39
CA GLU A 3 23.99 4.08 34.38
C GLU A 3 24.66 3.95 33.01
N GLN A 4 24.27 2.93 32.25
CA GLN A 4 24.61 2.83 30.84
C GLN A 4 23.69 3.78 30.06
N PRO A 5 24.22 4.70 29.23
CA PRO A 5 23.38 5.51 28.36
C PRO A 5 22.70 4.60 27.34
N ALA A 6 21.39 4.81 27.16
CA ALA A 6 20.57 4.08 26.18
C ALA A 6 21.17 4.21 24.77
N PRO A 7 21.10 3.16 23.93
CA PRO A 7 21.66 3.22 22.59
C PRO A 7 20.96 4.30 21.78
N GLU A 8 21.73 5.28 21.33
CA GLU A 8 21.30 6.29 20.38
C GLU A 8 20.78 5.57 19.14
N ARG A 9 19.48 5.74 18.86
CA ARG A 9 18.90 5.29 17.59
C ARG A 9 19.59 6.08 16.49
N GLU A 10 20.53 5.45 15.80
CA GLU A 10 21.04 5.92 14.51
C GLU A 10 19.83 6.27 13.64
N LYS A 11 19.65 7.57 13.38
CA LYS A 11 18.78 8.04 12.32
C LYS A 11 19.42 7.59 11.01
N LEU A 12 19.09 6.37 10.59
CA LEU A 12 19.16 5.99 9.19
C LEU A 12 18.56 7.15 8.41
N ALA A 13 19.29 7.68 7.43
CA ALA A 13 18.75 8.70 6.54
C ALA A 13 17.48 8.12 5.92
N GLU A 14 16.35 8.49 6.52
CA GLU A 14 15.02 8.07 6.10
C GLU A 14 14.84 8.70 4.73
N ASP A 15 14.94 7.87 3.68
CA ASP A 15 14.33 8.20 2.40
C ASP A 15 12.93 8.71 2.74
N ASP A 16 12.64 9.97 2.40
CA ASP A 16 11.35 10.60 2.61
C ASP A 16 10.28 9.73 1.95
N HIS A 17 9.72 8.80 2.71
CA HIS A 17 8.64 7.96 2.26
C HIS A 17 7.37 8.80 2.39
N ASP A 18 6.99 9.46 1.29
CA ASP A 18 5.68 10.10 1.18
C ASP A 18 4.61 9.09 1.62
N LEU A 19 4.04 9.32 2.80
CA LEU A 19 2.98 8.48 3.34
C LEU A 19 1.73 8.74 2.51
N LEU A 20 1.50 7.84 1.55
CA LEU A 20 0.30 7.89 0.72
C LEU A 20 -0.93 7.54 1.54
N THR A 21 -2.03 8.26 1.29
CA THR A 21 -3.33 7.82 1.76
C THR A 21 -3.73 6.49 1.10
N PHE A 22 -4.63 5.72 1.72
CA PHE A 22 -5.14 4.47 1.13
C PHE A 22 -5.69 4.66 -0.30
N GLY A 23 -6.38 5.79 -0.54
CA GLY A 23 -6.89 6.13 -1.86
C GLY A 23 -5.78 6.39 -2.89
N GLU A 24 -4.76 7.15 -2.52
CA GLU A 24 -3.61 7.45 -3.39
C GLU A 24 -2.76 6.21 -3.66
N ALA A 25 -2.56 5.35 -2.65
CA ALA A 25 -1.88 4.07 -2.82
C ALA A 25 -2.65 3.16 -3.78
N GLY A 26 -3.99 3.12 -3.69
CA GLY A 26 -4.85 2.37 -4.60
C GLY A 26 -4.81 2.89 -6.04
N GLU A 27 -4.77 4.21 -6.23
CA GLU A 27 -4.63 4.83 -7.56
C GLU A 27 -3.29 4.50 -8.20
N ARG A 28 -2.19 4.67 -7.44
CA ARG A 28 -0.84 4.33 -7.92
C ARG A 28 -0.72 2.85 -8.27
N LEU A 29 -1.29 1.96 -7.45
CA LEU A 29 -1.34 0.53 -7.75
C LEU A 29 -2.09 0.23 -9.05
N ARG A 30 -3.20 0.92 -9.33
CA ARG A 30 -3.96 0.74 -10.58
C ARG A 30 -3.14 1.14 -11.81
N ILE A 31 -2.45 2.28 -11.75
CA ILE A 31 -1.57 2.75 -12.84
C ILE A 31 -0.43 1.75 -13.07
N GLU A 32 0.19 1.30 -11.99
CA GLU A 32 1.32 0.35 -12.04
C GLU A 32 0.90 -1.01 -12.61
N ILE A 33 -0.29 -1.51 -12.25
CA ILE A 33 -0.86 -2.73 -12.85
C ILE A 33 -1.05 -2.56 -14.35
N ALA A 34 -1.64 -1.45 -14.79
CA ALA A 34 -1.87 -1.21 -16.21
C ALA A 34 -0.55 -1.14 -17.00
N ALA A 35 0.51 -0.59 -16.41
CA ALA A 35 1.85 -0.59 -17.01
C ALA A 35 2.44 -2.02 -17.09
N ALA A 36 2.34 -2.79 -16.01
CA ALA A 36 2.81 -4.17 -15.97
C ALA A 36 2.05 -5.09 -16.95
N GLU A 37 0.74 -4.87 -17.15
CA GLU A 37 -0.06 -5.60 -18.13
C GLU A 37 0.41 -5.34 -19.56
N ARG A 38 0.69 -4.07 -19.92
CA ARG A 38 1.26 -3.73 -21.22
C ARG A 38 2.62 -4.38 -21.42
N GLN A 39 3.49 -4.35 -20.40
CA GLN A 39 4.80 -4.98 -20.47
C GLN A 39 4.71 -6.49 -20.67
N VAL A 40 3.76 -7.17 -20.01
CA VAL A 40 3.52 -8.61 -20.22
C VAL A 40 3.04 -8.88 -21.64
N ALA A 41 2.15 -8.06 -22.18
CA ALA A 41 1.67 -8.20 -23.57
C ALA A 41 2.81 -8.04 -24.58
N GLU A 42 3.62 -6.98 -24.45
CA GLU A 42 4.78 -6.74 -25.32
C GLU A 42 5.79 -7.89 -25.27
N LEU A 43 6.10 -8.39 -24.06
CA LEU A 43 7.02 -9.51 -23.88
C LEU A 43 6.44 -10.85 -24.34
N ALA A 44 5.11 -11.01 -24.33
CA ALA A 44 4.48 -12.22 -24.85
C ALA A 44 4.56 -12.31 -26.38
N GLU A 45 4.57 -11.17 -27.07
CA GLU A 45 4.67 -11.09 -28.53
C GLU A 45 6.11 -11.12 -29.04
N HIS A 46 7.04 -10.48 -28.31
CA HIS A 46 8.39 -10.21 -28.82
C HIS A 46 9.52 -10.50 -27.83
N GLY A 47 9.22 -10.93 -26.61
CA GLY A 47 10.18 -11.05 -25.53
C GLY A 47 10.81 -12.44 -25.37
N ASP A 48 11.87 -12.49 -24.57
CA ASP A 48 12.43 -13.73 -24.05
C ASP A 48 11.53 -14.29 -22.94
N GLY A 49 11.36 -15.62 -22.90
CA GLY A 49 10.52 -16.32 -21.93
C GLY A 49 10.93 -16.05 -20.48
N SER A 50 12.21 -15.82 -20.20
CA SER A 50 12.69 -15.42 -18.86
C SER A 50 12.12 -14.06 -18.43
N GLU A 51 12.15 -13.07 -19.33
CA GLU A 51 11.66 -11.72 -19.03
C GLU A 51 10.13 -11.70 -18.93
N LEU A 52 9.45 -12.49 -19.76
CA LEU A 52 8.00 -12.69 -19.66
C LEU A 52 7.59 -13.26 -18.30
N GLU A 53 8.30 -14.28 -17.81
CA GLU A 53 8.01 -14.88 -16.50
C GLU A 53 8.27 -13.89 -15.35
N LYS A 54 9.33 -13.08 -15.42
CA LYS A 54 9.57 -12.01 -14.44
C LYS A 54 8.44 -10.97 -14.44
N ALA A 55 8.01 -10.52 -15.62
CA ALA A 55 6.94 -9.54 -15.76
C ALA A 55 5.60 -10.09 -15.23
N ARG A 56 5.30 -11.37 -15.48
CA ARG A 56 4.12 -12.05 -14.93
C ARG A 56 4.13 -12.11 -13.41
N ARG A 57 5.26 -12.48 -12.79
CA ARG A 57 5.40 -12.50 -11.33
C ARG A 57 5.22 -11.11 -10.71
N ARG A 58 5.75 -10.06 -11.37
CA ARG A 58 5.51 -8.67 -10.94
C ARG A 58 4.03 -8.33 -10.98
N LEU A 59 3.35 -8.63 -12.09
CA LEU A 59 1.92 -8.37 -12.25
C LEU A 59 1.08 -9.11 -11.19
N GLU A 60 1.40 -10.37 -10.90
CA GLU A 60 0.75 -11.15 -9.85
C GLU A 60 0.93 -10.49 -8.47
N GLY A 61 2.16 -10.08 -8.13
CA GLY A 61 2.45 -9.38 -6.88
C GLY A 61 1.67 -8.08 -6.71
N LEU A 62 1.53 -7.30 -7.80
CA LEU A 62 0.74 -6.06 -7.80
C LEU A 62 -0.76 -6.32 -7.61
N ARG A 63 -1.31 -7.34 -8.29
CA ARG A 63 -2.71 -7.76 -8.11
C ARG A 63 -2.98 -8.25 -6.68
N ALA A 64 -2.05 -9.00 -6.09
CA ALA A 64 -2.14 -9.41 -4.69
C ALA A 64 -2.05 -8.21 -3.72
N ALA A 65 -1.26 -7.19 -4.04
CA ALA A 65 -1.21 -5.94 -3.28
C ALA A 65 -2.54 -5.19 -3.31
N VAL A 66 -3.22 -5.13 -4.46
CA VAL A 66 -4.58 -4.56 -4.55
C VAL A 66 -5.57 -5.33 -3.69
N GLY A 67 -5.55 -6.66 -3.71
CA GLY A 67 -6.41 -7.47 -2.83
C GLY A 67 -6.22 -7.14 -1.35
N ARG A 68 -4.97 -6.92 -0.91
CA ARG A 68 -4.67 -6.51 0.48
C ARG A 68 -5.07 -5.06 0.76
N ASN A 69 -4.93 -4.16 -0.21
CA ASN A 69 -5.31 -2.76 -0.10
C ASN A 69 -6.85 -2.59 -0.04
N SER A 70 -7.62 -3.41 -0.76
CA SER A 70 -9.09 -3.37 -0.77
C SER A 70 -9.74 -4.12 0.39
N ALA A 71 -9.09 -5.16 0.93
CA ALA A 71 -9.64 -5.99 2.00
C ALA A 71 -9.47 -5.40 3.42
N GLN A 72 -8.82 -4.24 3.55
CA GLN A 72 -8.59 -3.56 4.82
C GLN A 72 -9.37 -2.23 4.85
N PRO A 73 -10.69 -2.24 5.13
CA PRO A 73 -11.34 -1.02 5.61
C PRO A 73 -10.56 -0.53 6.83
N ILE A 74 -10.35 0.78 6.95
CA ILE A 74 -9.78 1.37 8.17
C ILE A 74 -10.57 0.80 9.36
N ASN A 75 -9.90 -0.02 10.16
CA ASN A 75 -10.38 -0.51 11.44
C ASN A 75 -9.59 0.20 12.56
N ASP A 76 -10.09 0.16 13.78
CA ASP A 76 -9.50 0.90 14.91
C ASP A 76 -8.02 0.50 15.15
N ASP A 77 -7.66 -0.77 14.90
CA ASP A 77 -6.29 -1.29 15.03
C ASP A 77 -5.32 -0.70 13.99
N ASN A 78 -5.78 -0.47 12.76
CA ASN A 78 -4.99 0.16 11.71
C ASN A 78 -5.05 1.70 11.79
N PHE A 79 -6.10 2.27 12.39
CA PHE A 79 -6.23 3.70 12.65
C PHE A 79 -5.16 4.20 13.61
N GLU A 80 -4.97 3.54 14.75
CA GLU A 80 -3.93 3.90 15.72
C GLU A 80 -2.52 3.81 15.12
N ARG A 81 -2.27 2.80 14.28
CA ARG A 81 -1.01 2.66 13.56
C ARG A 81 -0.80 3.73 12.48
N PHE A 82 -1.84 4.09 11.74
CA PHE A 82 -1.74 5.09 10.67
C PHE A 82 -1.63 6.52 11.21
N PHE A 83 -2.37 6.85 12.25
CA PHE A 83 -2.47 8.23 12.74
C PHE A 83 -1.64 8.49 13.99
N GLY A 84 -1.09 7.46 14.64
CA GLY A 84 -0.18 7.61 15.78
C GLY A 84 -0.86 8.04 17.08
N TYR A 85 -2.19 8.05 17.14
CA TYR A 85 -2.98 8.31 18.35
C TYR A 85 -4.23 7.43 18.43
N ARG A 86 -4.68 7.18 19.66
CA ARG A 86 -5.94 6.46 19.96
C ARG A 86 -7.13 7.18 19.32
N GLY A 87 -7.71 6.58 18.28
CA GLY A 87 -8.89 7.11 17.60
C GLY A 87 -9.76 5.98 17.02
N LYS A 88 -11.07 6.20 16.98
CA LYS A 88 -12.01 5.26 16.36
C LYS A 88 -12.27 5.68 14.92
N ALA A 89 -12.12 4.74 14.00
CA ALA A 89 -12.47 4.94 12.61
C ALA A 89 -13.97 5.23 12.52
N ARG A 90 -14.35 6.45 12.13
CA ARG A 90 -15.76 6.74 11.81
C ARG A 90 -16.10 5.98 10.54
N ARG A 91 -16.80 4.87 10.72
CA ARG A 91 -17.40 4.06 9.66
C ARG A 91 -18.29 5.01 8.84
N ASN A 92 -18.04 5.15 7.53
CA ASN A 92 -18.95 5.84 6.62
C ASN A 92 -20.28 5.06 6.59
N LEU A 93 -21.13 5.29 7.59
CA LEU A 93 -22.54 4.98 7.47
C LEU A 93 -23.09 5.99 6.46
N PRO A 94 -23.85 5.55 5.45
CA PRO A 94 -24.62 6.50 4.66
C PRO A 94 -25.48 7.29 5.65
N VAL A 95 -25.34 8.62 5.63
CA VAL A 95 -26.29 9.49 6.30
C VAL A 95 -27.60 9.26 5.57
N ASP A 96 -28.49 8.50 6.18
CA ASP A 96 -29.89 8.47 5.78
C ASP A 96 -30.47 9.85 6.12
N GLU A 97 -30.57 10.73 5.11
CA GLU A 97 -31.23 12.04 5.21
C GLU A 97 -32.77 11.90 5.28
N SER A 98 -33.29 10.86 5.96
CA SER A 98 -34.71 10.74 6.27
C SER A 98 -34.99 11.30 7.67
N GLY A 99 -34.99 12.63 7.78
CA GLY A 99 -35.28 13.36 9.00
C GLY A 99 -36.22 14.54 8.75
N ARG A 100 -37.50 14.19 8.62
CA ARG A 100 -38.72 15.02 8.52
C ARG A 100 -38.70 16.37 9.25
#